data_AF-A0A962G310-F1
#
_entry.id   AF-A0A962G310-F1
#
_cell.length_a   1.000
_cell.length_b   1.000
_cell.length_c   1.000
_cell.angle_alpha   90.00
_cell.angle_beta   90.00
_cell.angle_gamma   90.00
#
_symmetry.space_group_name_H-M   'P 1'
#
loop_
_entity.id
_entity.type
_entity.pdbx_description
1 polymer ?
#
loop_
_entity_poly.entity_id
_entity_poly.type
_entity_poly.pdbx_seq_one_letter_code
_entity_poly.pdbx_strand_id
1 'polypeptide(L)'
;ITTSGMLKRVTVGVDVPSHIYANVYQSNSERAVRLIEYSLLGANLVYMRQVGIRHQLNRVVLRTDAGQDPYAPLRAPDGSCTVDTHCKFLTEVARQWNTVLPAGTEHMALVLREVDGAGLASVGTVASPRSYSSNDLSAAGDFSTVWRHEGGHNWSLSHFDGGTPEGSTINSGNSLAKMSGPEAALVGIFRAGKNSSFTEIGPLSLPIPPDAATDSYLVPVSLPSMDLDVLANDHDANGGSLTLNSVNTVSGSLGGTVSVVNGKIRYQPQNQLTTGFNVLQYQIAGTSGTARGFVFVTQVNFGRSYQQNFNAFANGVTDLGDGSVMTQINSQPSVSVQDSALELVPDQTNRVGGFSVPMIGLEFGFRAKFRWRASSAGTPADAFAFNFGQRVASASKPDYHGFMRGVTVEFNTFASPGYQLFVNGVAVPGAFVSSNSIADGVWHDAEISWGNGKLTLKVDNATVFDQVSTTGFTPSFQDGLAFSAQNRGLSQRVLIDDIDIGSTGVFQNGFE
;
A
#
# COMPACT_ATOMS: atom_id res chain seq x y z
N ILE A 1 1.31 9.52 -11.19
CA ILE A 1 2.48 8.68 -11.61
C ILE A 1 2.84 9.07 -13.04
N THR A 2 4.04 9.55 -13.34
CA THR A 2 4.44 9.76 -14.74
C THR A 2 5.14 8.51 -15.26
N THR A 3 4.49 7.73 -16.12
CA THR A 3 5.22 6.72 -16.91
C THR A 3 6.01 7.43 -18.00
N SER A 4 7.14 6.85 -18.42
CA SER A 4 7.97 7.40 -19.51
C SER A 4 7.29 7.36 -20.88
N GLY A 5 6.04 6.89 -20.95
CA GLY A 5 5.36 6.57 -22.21
C GLY A 5 5.87 5.30 -22.88
N MET A 6 6.88 4.65 -22.28
CA MET A 6 7.54 3.48 -22.85
C MET A 6 7.06 2.20 -22.18
N LEU A 7 6.75 1.21 -22.99
CA LEU A 7 6.36 -0.11 -22.54
C LEU A 7 7.58 -0.92 -22.09
N LYS A 8 7.43 -1.62 -20.97
CA LYS A 8 8.37 -2.63 -20.50
C LYS A 8 7.86 -4.02 -20.89
N ARG A 9 8.71 -4.77 -21.58
CA ARG A 9 8.48 -6.18 -21.91
C ARG A 9 8.79 -7.05 -20.72
N VAL A 10 7.81 -7.87 -20.36
CA VAL A 10 7.89 -8.84 -19.28
C VAL A 10 7.59 -10.22 -19.86
N THR A 11 8.59 -11.10 -19.91
CA THR A 11 8.46 -12.43 -20.51
C THR A 11 7.67 -13.36 -19.60
N VAL A 12 6.70 -14.07 -20.17
CA VAL A 12 5.80 -14.98 -19.45
C VAL A 12 5.89 -16.39 -20.02
N GLY A 13 6.07 -17.34 -19.12
CA GLY A 13 5.95 -18.77 -19.36
C GLY A 13 4.56 -19.30 -19.01
N VAL A 14 4.05 -20.26 -19.77
CA VAL A 14 2.75 -20.90 -19.50
C VAL A 14 2.91 -22.41 -19.49
N ASP A 15 2.51 -23.05 -18.39
CA ASP A 15 2.51 -24.50 -18.21
C ASP A 15 1.06 -25.01 -18.23
N VAL A 16 0.78 -25.95 -19.13
CA VAL A 16 -0.56 -26.51 -19.36
C VAL A 16 -0.53 -27.98 -18.96
N PRO A 17 -1.16 -28.34 -17.81
CA PRO A 17 -1.32 -29.73 -17.42
C PRO A 17 -2.12 -30.54 -18.44
N SER A 18 -1.90 -31.85 -18.40
CA SER A 18 -2.44 -32.81 -19.36
C SER A 18 -3.96 -32.87 -19.38
N HIS A 19 -4.62 -32.73 -18.23
CA HIS A 19 -6.07 -32.72 -18.18
C HIS A 19 -6.66 -31.45 -18.80
N ILE A 20 -6.00 -30.28 -18.65
CA ILE A 20 -6.41 -29.05 -19.34
C ILE A 20 -6.17 -29.17 -20.84
N TYR A 21 -4.99 -29.66 -21.24
CA TYR A 21 -4.67 -29.88 -22.64
C TYR A 21 -5.67 -30.82 -23.31
N ALA A 22 -5.99 -31.95 -22.67
CA ALA A 22 -6.90 -32.95 -23.20
C ALA A 22 -8.35 -32.48 -23.20
N ASN A 23 -8.85 -31.96 -22.08
CA ASN A 23 -10.29 -31.73 -21.88
C ASN A 23 -10.75 -30.35 -22.36
N VAL A 24 -9.94 -29.30 -22.16
CA VAL A 24 -10.33 -27.93 -22.49
C VAL A 24 -9.82 -27.53 -23.87
N TYR A 25 -8.55 -27.80 -24.16
CA TYR A 25 -7.95 -27.53 -25.46
C TYR A 25 -8.13 -28.69 -26.46
N GLN A 26 -8.83 -29.76 -26.07
CA GLN A 26 -9.22 -30.87 -26.94
C GLN A 26 -8.04 -31.57 -27.61
N SER A 27 -6.93 -31.72 -26.87
CA SER A 27 -5.68 -32.29 -27.37
C SER A 27 -5.13 -31.60 -28.64
N ASN A 28 -5.44 -30.31 -28.81
CA ASN A 28 -5.05 -29.52 -29.98
C ASN A 28 -4.09 -28.39 -29.56
N SER A 29 -2.82 -28.53 -29.95
CA SER A 29 -1.77 -27.56 -29.61
C SER A 29 -2.01 -26.17 -30.20
N GLU A 30 -2.56 -26.08 -31.41
CA GLU A 30 -2.87 -24.80 -32.04
C GLU A 30 -3.98 -24.06 -31.27
N ARG A 31 -5.03 -24.80 -30.87
CA ARG A 31 -6.09 -24.24 -30.03
C ARG A 31 -5.56 -23.77 -28.68
N ALA A 32 -4.71 -24.57 -28.04
CA ALA A 32 -4.10 -24.22 -26.76
C ALA A 32 -3.30 -22.92 -26.87
N VAL A 33 -2.37 -22.83 -27.83
CA VAL A 33 -1.51 -21.65 -28.01
C VAL A 33 -2.34 -20.41 -28.36
N ARG A 34 -3.32 -20.51 -29.27
CA ARG A 34 -4.20 -19.37 -29.62
C ARG A 34 -4.96 -18.83 -28.41
N LEU A 35 -5.49 -19.69 -27.54
CA LEU A 35 -6.20 -19.26 -26.34
C LEU A 35 -5.27 -18.71 -25.26
N ILE A 36 -4.05 -19.22 -25.17
CA ILE A 36 -3.01 -18.66 -24.29
C ILE A 36 -2.65 -17.25 -24.74
N GLU A 37 -2.42 -17.05 -26.04
CA GLU A 37 -2.15 -15.72 -26.62
C GLU A 37 -3.31 -14.76 -26.39
N TYR A 38 -4.54 -15.20 -26.66
CA TYR A 38 -5.75 -14.42 -26.39
C TYR A 38 -5.84 -13.98 -24.92
N SER A 39 -5.61 -14.92 -23.99
CA SER A 39 -5.70 -14.64 -22.55
C SER A 39 -4.64 -13.63 -22.10
N LEU A 40 -3.40 -13.77 -22.57
CA LEU A 40 -2.32 -12.82 -22.29
C LEU A 40 -2.62 -11.43 -22.88
N LEU A 41 -3.19 -11.36 -24.08
CA LEU A 41 -3.63 -10.11 -24.70
C LEU A 41 -4.74 -9.44 -23.88
N GLY A 42 -5.72 -10.21 -23.41
CA GLY A 42 -6.80 -9.72 -22.55
C GLY A 42 -6.29 -9.10 -21.25
N ALA A 43 -5.33 -9.74 -20.59
CA ALA A 43 -4.69 -9.17 -19.40
C ALA A 43 -3.84 -7.92 -19.74
N ASN A 44 -3.13 -7.92 -20.86
CA ASN A 44 -2.29 -6.81 -21.29
C ASN A 44 -3.05 -5.50 -21.50
N LEU A 45 -4.34 -5.54 -21.86
CA LEU A 45 -5.14 -4.31 -22.06
C LEU A 45 -5.06 -3.37 -20.86
N VAL A 46 -5.14 -3.91 -19.64
CA VAL A 46 -5.09 -3.11 -18.41
C VAL A 46 -3.66 -2.72 -18.06
N TYR A 47 -2.72 -3.67 -18.10
CA TYR A 47 -1.33 -3.43 -17.70
C TYR A 47 -0.59 -2.46 -18.63
N MET A 48 -0.83 -2.53 -19.93
CA MET A 48 -0.23 -1.61 -20.89
C MET A 48 -0.79 -0.20 -20.70
N ARG A 49 -2.11 -0.07 -20.54
CA ARG A 49 -2.78 1.22 -20.33
C ARG A 49 -2.36 1.88 -19.01
N GLN A 50 -2.35 1.11 -17.92
CA GLN A 50 -2.22 1.69 -16.58
C GLN A 50 -0.77 1.86 -16.14
N VAL A 51 0.06 0.88 -16.45
CA VAL A 51 1.38 0.74 -15.83
C VAL A 51 2.45 0.37 -16.85
N GLY A 52 2.20 0.62 -18.14
CA GLY A 52 3.17 0.47 -19.22
C GLY A 52 3.87 -0.90 -19.27
N ILE A 53 3.18 -1.97 -18.90
CA ILE A 53 3.73 -3.34 -18.91
C ILE A 53 3.08 -4.13 -20.04
N ARG A 54 3.91 -4.73 -20.89
CA ARG A 54 3.49 -5.75 -21.85
C ARG A 54 4.03 -7.11 -21.42
N HIS A 55 3.13 -7.96 -20.97
CA HIS A 55 3.42 -9.37 -20.79
C HIS A 55 3.53 -10.04 -22.15
N GLN A 56 4.71 -10.57 -22.47
CA GLN A 56 5.00 -11.21 -23.74
C GLN A 56 5.20 -12.69 -23.53
N LEU A 57 4.41 -13.51 -24.23
CA LEU A 57 4.60 -14.96 -24.22
C LEU A 57 6.02 -15.29 -24.68
N ASN A 58 6.71 -16.15 -23.93
CA ASN A 58 8.06 -16.59 -24.26
C ASN A 58 8.15 -18.11 -24.45
N ARG A 59 7.50 -18.87 -23.58
CA ARG A 59 7.51 -20.33 -23.62
C ARG A 59 6.17 -20.90 -23.19
N VAL A 60 5.71 -21.89 -23.94
CA VAL A 60 4.55 -22.72 -23.58
C VAL A 60 5.01 -24.15 -23.40
N VAL A 61 4.61 -24.76 -22.28
CA VAL A 61 4.80 -26.19 -22.00
C VAL A 61 3.41 -26.83 -22.08
N LEU A 62 3.20 -27.68 -23.10
CA LEU A 62 1.98 -28.49 -23.23
C LEU A 62 2.30 -29.90 -22.76
N ARG A 63 1.68 -30.34 -21.66
CA ARG A 63 1.88 -31.68 -21.12
C ARG A 63 0.92 -32.63 -21.82
N THR A 64 1.37 -33.29 -22.88
CA THR A 64 0.49 -34.14 -23.70
C THR A 64 0.33 -35.56 -23.18
N ASP A 65 1.17 -35.98 -22.23
CA ASP A 65 1.13 -37.30 -21.59
C ASP A 65 0.81 -37.16 -20.10
N ALA A 66 -0.32 -37.73 -19.69
CA ALA A 66 -0.77 -37.71 -18.30
C ALA A 66 0.16 -38.49 -17.36
N GLY A 67 0.89 -39.49 -17.86
CA GLY A 67 1.86 -40.26 -17.06
C GLY A 67 3.13 -39.47 -16.73
N GLN A 68 3.40 -38.39 -17.49
CA GLN A 68 4.54 -37.48 -17.29
C GLN A 68 4.12 -36.12 -16.72
N ASP A 69 2.82 -35.92 -16.46
CA ASP A 69 2.30 -34.69 -15.93
C ASP A 69 2.53 -34.62 -14.41
N PRO A 70 3.43 -33.75 -13.92
CA PRO A 70 3.73 -33.62 -12.50
C PRO A 70 2.56 -33.02 -11.71
N TYR A 71 1.58 -32.41 -12.39
CA TYR A 71 0.43 -31.81 -11.76
C TYR A 71 -0.71 -32.80 -11.55
N ALA A 72 -0.75 -33.91 -12.30
CA ALA A 72 -1.83 -34.90 -12.21
C ALA A 72 -2.03 -35.46 -10.79
N PRO A 73 -0.97 -35.79 -10.01
CA PRO A 73 -1.14 -36.26 -8.63
C PRO A 73 -1.63 -35.18 -7.65
N LEU A 74 -1.53 -33.90 -8.01
CA LEU A 74 -1.76 -32.76 -7.11
C LEU A 74 -3.22 -32.29 -7.11
N ARG A 75 -4.05 -32.84 -7.99
CA ARG A 75 -5.45 -32.42 -8.22
C ARG A 75 -6.42 -32.82 -7.10
N ALA A 76 -5.99 -33.68 -6.17
CA ALA A 76 -6.80 -34.08 -5.03
C ALA A 76 -6.57 -33.17 -3.80
N PRO A 77 -7.65 -32.74 -3.10
CA PRO A 77 -7.54 -32.13 -1.78
C PRO A 77 -6.94 -33.13 -0.77
N ASP A 78 -5.98 -32.73 0.07
CA ASP A 78 -5.37 -33.61 1.09
C ASP A 78 -5.14 -32.94 2.45
N GLY A 79 -5.83 -31.82 2.72
CA GLY A 79 -5.77 -31.13 4.02
C GLY A 79 -4.46 -30.40 4.31
N SER A 80 -3.43 -30.50 3.47
CA SER A 80 -2.16 -29.78 3.60
C SER A 80 -2.27 -28.27 3.30
N CYS A 81 -3.42 -27.84 2.77
CA CYS A 81 -3.65 -26.47 2.30
C CYS A 81 -5.06 -26.01 2.61
N THR A 82 -5.19 -24.75 3.04
CA THR A 82 -6.46 -24.11 3.34
C THR A 82 -7.09 -23.42 2.14
N VAL A 83 -6.38 -23.32 1.00
CA VAL A 83 -6.78 -22.59 -0.22
C VAL A 83 -6.74 -23.53 -1.43
N ASP A 84 -7.68 -24.49 -1.51
CA ASP A 84 -7.73 -25.55 -2.53
C ASP A 84 -6.33 -26.16 -2.82
N THR A 85 -6.12 -26.75 -3.98
CA THR A 85 -4.87 -27.37 -4.45
C THR A 85 -3.93 -26.35 -5.11
N HIS A 86 -4.29 -25.07 -5.18
CA HIS A 86 -3.50 -24.02 -5.84
C HIS A 86 -2.08 -23.86 -5.27
N CYS A 87 -1.91 -23.98 -3.95
CA CYS A 87 -0.60 -23.90 -3.30
C CYS A 87 0.36 -25.02 -3.74
N LYS A 88 -0.16 -26.24 -3.99
CA LYS A 88 0.63 -27.36 -4.51
C LYS A 88 1.06 -27.09 -5.94
N PHE A 89 0.13 -26.60 -6.76
CA PHE A 89 0.40 -26.21 -8.14
C PHE A 89 1.43 -25.08 -8.22
N LEU A 90 1.33 -24.08 -7.34
CA LEU A 90 2.28 -22.97 -7.23
C LEU A 90 3.69 -23.46 -6.87
N THR A 91 3.78 -24.39 -5.91
CA THR A 91 5.05 -25.02 -5.52
C THR A 91 5.64 -25.84 -6.67
N GLU A 92 4.80 -26.62 -7.35
CA GLU A 92 5.25 -27.50 -8.42
C GLU A 92 5.65 -26.72 -9.68
N VAL A 93 4.93 -25.66 -10.08
CA VAL A 93 5.36 -24.81 -11.21
C VAL A 93 6.67 -24.11 -10.90
N ALA A 94 6.89 -23.66 -9.66
CA ALA A 94 8.17 -23.11 -9.26
C ALA A 94 9.29 -24.16 -9.38
N ARG A 95 9.06 -25.39 -8.93
CA ARG A 95 10.01 -26.51 -9.08
C ARG A 95 10.31 -26.80 -10.55
N GLN A 96 9.27 -26.98 -11.38
CA GLN A 96 9.40 -27.29 -12.80
C GLN A 96 10.28 -26.27 -13.52
N TRP A 97 9.98 -24.98 -13.36
CA TRP A 97 10.65 -23.90 -14.09
C TRP A 97 12.03 -23.51 -13.54
N ASN A 98 12.34 -23.89 -12.30
CA ASN A 98 13.65 -23.62 -11.70
C ASN A 98 14.63 -24.78 -11.83
N THR A 99 14.15 -26.03 -11.82
CA THR A 99 15.04 -27.19 -11.67
C THR A 99 14.82 -28.32 -12.68
N VAL A 100 13.67 -28.40 -13.34
CA VAL A 100 13.33 -29.53 -14.24
C VAL A 100 13.43 -29.14 -15.70
N LEU A 101 12.75 -28.06 -16.09
CA LEU A 101 12.72 -27.58 -17.46
C LEU A 101 14.08 -26.97 -17.83
N PRO A 102 14.44 -26.97 -19.13
CA PRO A 102 15.61 -26.25 -19.60
C PRO A 102 15.60 -24.80 -19.12
N ALA A 103 16.77 -24.25 -18.81
CA ALA A 103 16.89 -22.87 -18.34
C ALA A 103 16.18 -21.88 -19.30
N GLY A 104 15.65 -20.81 -18.73
CA GLY A 104 14.80 -19.85 -19.46
C GLY A 104 14.90 -18.44 -18.90
N THR A 105 14.47 -17.47 -19.71
CA THR A 105 14.59 -16.03 -19.44
C THR A 105 13.26 -15.39 -19.05
N GLU A 106 12.27 -16.20 -18.71
CA GLU A 106 10.93 -15.75 -18.34
C GLU A 106 10.99 -15.02 -16.99
N HIS A 107 10.39 -13.84 -16.88
CA HIS A 107 10.28 -13.11 -15.60
C HIS A 107 9.13 -13.64 -14.73
N MET A 108 8.16 -14.29 -15.38
CA MET A 108 6.98 -14.87 -14.75
C MET A 108 6.68 -16.21 -15.39
N ALA A 109 6.14 -17.16 -14.64
CA ALA A 109 5.52 -18.35 -15.20
C ALA A 109 4.21 -18.66 -14.48
N LEU A 110 3.25 -19.20 -15.22
CA LEU A 110 1.95 -19.57 -14.69
C LEU A 110 1.61 -21.01 -15.04
N VAL A 111 0.84 -21.67 -14.18
CA VAL A 111 0.22 -22.97 -14.46
C VAL A 111 -1.30 -22.83 -14.52
N LEU A 112 -1.91 -23.50 -15.49
CA LEU A 112 -3.37 -23.61 -15.62
C LEU A 112 -3.89 -24.76 -14.77
N ARG A 113 -5.06 -24.64 -14.15
CA ARG A 113 -5.54 -25.66 -13.22
C ARG A 113 -6.91 -26.23 -13.57
N GLU A 114 -8.03 -25.63 -13.15
CA GLU A 114 -9.37 -26.17 -13.39
C GLU A 114 -10.27 -25.17 -14.11
N VAL A 115 -11.44 -25.64 -14.55
CA VAL A 115 -12.50 -24.76 -15.07
C VAL A 115 -13.32 -24.21 -13.91
N ASP A 116 -12.87 -23.08 -13.37
CA ASP A 116 -13.46 -22.38 -12.22
C ASP A 116 -13.01 -20.89 -12.25
N GLY A 117 -12.99 -20.20 -11.12
CA GLY A 117 -12.62 -18.78 -11.01
C GLY A 117 -11.56 -18.45 -9.96
N ALA A 118 -10.85 -19.44 -9.42
CA ALA A 118 -9.86 -19.23 -8.36
C ALA A 118 -8.41 -19.17 -8.86
N GLY A 119 -7.54 -18.59 -8.05
CA GLY A 119 -6.12 -18.46 -8.34
C GLY A 119 -5.28 -18.28 -7.09
N LEU A 120 -3.97 -18.39 -7.27
CA LEU A 120 -2.99 -18.07 -6.23
C LEU A 120 -1.66 -17.66 -6.87
N ALA A 121 -1.05 -16.60 -6.34
CA ALA A 121 0.23 -16.10 -6.81
C ALA A 121 1.23 -15.85 -5.66
N SER A 122 2.52 -15.90 -6.01
CA SER A 122 3.57 -15.34 -5.17
C SER A 122 3.52 -13.81 -5.22
N VAL A 123 3.63 -13.14 -4.07
CA VAL A 123 3.44 -11.69 -3.99
C VAL A 123 4.76 -10.94 -4.15
N GLY A 124 4.82 -10.00 -5.11
CA GLY A 124 5.96 -9.08 -5.26
C GLY A 124 7.28 -9.75 -5.67
N THR A 125 7.22 -10.80 -6.50
CA THR A 125 8.41 -11.60 -6.86
C THR A 125 8.79 -11.55 -8.34
N VAL A 126 8.17 -10.67 -9.14
CA VAL A 126 8.53 -10.52 -10.57
C VAL A 126 10.04 -10.27 -10.72
N ALA A 127 10.63 -11.03 -11.64
CA ALA A 127 12.07 -11.02 -11.93
C ALA A 127 12.98 -11.27 -10.71
N SER A 128 12.55 -12.11 -9.74
CA SER A 128 13.35 -12.46 -8.54
C SER A 128 13.41 -13.97 -8.21
N PRO A 129 14.07 -14.82 -9.01
CA PRO A 129 14.42 -14.60 -10.41
C PRO A 129 13.19 -14.71 -11.32
N ARG A 130 12.12 -15.35 -10.84
CA ARG A 130 10.84 -15.53 -11.55
C ARG A 130 9.68 -15.52 -10.56
N SER A 131 8.56 -14.90 -10.94
CA SER A 131 7.30 -14.97 -10.18
C SER A 131 6.40 -16.08 -10.68
N TYR A 132 5.56 -16.63 -9.80
CA TYR A 132 4.68 -17.74 -10.15
C TYR A 132 3.22 -17.48 -9.83
N SER A 133 2.33 -18.07 -10.63
CA SER A 133 0.91 -18.17 -10.28
C SER A 133 0.28 -19.50 -10.73
N SER A 134 -0.77 -19.91 -10.04
CA SER A 134 -1.69 -20.98 -10.41
C SER A 134 -3.05 -20.36 -10.69
N ASN A 135 -3.66 -20.66 -11.83
CA ASN A 135 -4.83 -19.94 -12.32
C ASN A 135 -5.85 -20.91 -12.88
N ASP A 136 -7.08 -20.79 -12.42
CA ASP A 136 -8.21 -21.40 -13.11
C ASP A 136 -8.54 -20.64 -14.40
N LEU A 137 -9.34 -21.28 -15.24
CA LEU A 137 -9.74 -20.78 -16.53
C LEU A 137 -11.24 -20.93 -16.72
N SER A 138 -11.81 -20.15 -17.64
CA SER A 138 -13.17 -20.36 -18.11
C SER A 138 -13.32 -21.67 -18.88
N ALA A 139 -14.56 -22.13 -19.08
CA ALA A 139 -14.86 -23.30 -19.92
C ALA A 139 -14.37 -23.14 -21.37
N ALA A 140 -14.19 -21.90 -21.84
CA ALA A 140 -13.64 -21.59 -23.15
C ALA A 140 -12.11 -21.72 -23.23
N GLY A 141 -11.42 -21.88 -22.09
CA GLY A 141 -9.96 -21.92 -22.03
C GLY A 141 -9.28 -20.57 -21.82
N ASP A 142 -10.06 -19.50 -21.61
CA ASP A 142 -9.56 -18.15 -21.30
C ASP A 142 -9.29 -18.02 -19.79
N PHE A 143 -8.06 -17.66 -19.45
CA PHE A 143 -7.59 -17.43 -18.08
C PHE A 143 -7.36 -15.94 -17.76
N SER A 144 -7.64 -15.03 -18.68
CA SER A 144 -7.32 -13.59 -18.53
C SER A 144 -7.94 -12.95 -17.29
N THR A 145 -9.12 -13.41 -16.88
CA THR A 145 -9.82 -12.89 -15.70
C THR A 145 -9.14 -13.24 -14.39
N VAL A 146 -8.74 -14.49 -14.21
CA VAL A 146 -8.01 -14.92 -13.02
C VAL A 146 -6.58 -14.39 -13.09
N TRP A 147 -5.91 -14.52 -14.24
CA TRP A 147 -4.50 -14.17 -14.31
C TRP A 147 -4.21 -12.68 -14.23
N ARG A 148 -5.10 -11.78 -14.70
CA ARG A 148 -4.87 -10.34 -14.47
C ARG A 148 -4.82 -9.99 -12.98
N HIS A 149 -5.56 -10.74 -12.14
CA HIS A 149 -5.55 -10.65 -10.68
C HIS A 149 -4.27 -11.26 -10.10
N GLU A 150 -3.98 -12.53 -10.42
CA GLU A 150 -2.82 -13.22 -9.85
C GLU A 150 -1.49 -12.61 -10.33
N GLY A 151 -1.45 -12.15 -11.57
CA GLY A 151 -0.37 -11.31 -12.09
C GLY A 151 -0.22 -10.04 -11.27
N GLY A 152 -1.31 -9.46 -10.77
CA GLY A 152 -1.29 -8.29 -9.89
C GLY A 152 -0.60 -8.58 -8.57
N HIS A 153 -0.89 -9.73 -7.96
CA HIS A 153 -0.14 -10.21 -6.79
C HIS A 153 1.34 -10.36 -7.10
N ASN A 154 1.70 -10.97 -8.24
CA ASN A 154 3.09 -11.03 -8.67
C ASN A 154 3.75 -9.63 -8.73
N TRP A 155 3.00 -8.62 -9.18
CA TRP A 155 3.38 -7.20 -9.19
C TRP A 155 3.23 -6.47 -7.84
N SER A 156 3.12 -7.21 -6.73
CA SER A 156 3.04 -6.72 -5.35
C SER A 156 1.69 -6.13 -4.92
N LEU A 157 0.62 -6.33 -5.69
CA LEU A 157 -0.72 -5.96 -5.25
C LEU A 157 -1.21 -6.89 -4.14
N SER A 158 -2.00 -6.34 -3.24
CA SER A 158 -2.86 -7.05 -2.30
C SER A 158 -4.32 -6.83 -2.70
N HIS A 159 -5.26 -7.52 -2.06
CA HIS A 159 -6.67 -7.20 -2.29
C HIS A 159 -6.99 -5.84 -1.68
N PHE A 160 -7.77 -5.04 -2.39
CA PHE A 160 -8.28 -3.75 -1.89
C PHE A 160 -7.19 -2.80 -1.40
N ASP A 161 -6.03 -2.71 -2.10
CA ASP A 161 -4.93 -1.81 -1.72
C ASP A 161 -5.37 -0.33 -1.60
N GLY A 162 -6.43 0.06 -2.31
CA GLY A 162 -7.05 1.38 -2.22
C GLY A 162 -8.35 1.43 -1.39
N GLY A 163 -8.74 0.34 -0.75
CA GLY A 163 -10.12 0.12 -0.28
C GLY A 163 -11.10 -0.09 -1.43
N THR A 164 -12.36 0.30 -1.25
CA THR A 164 -13.41 0.28 -2.29
C THR A 164 -13.93 1.66 -2.76
N PRO A 165 -13.17 2.79 -2.72
CA PRO A 165 -13.68 4.08 -3.19
C PRO A 165 -13.89 4.08 -4.72
N GLU A 166 -13.14 3.27 -5.46
CA GLU A 166 -13.28 3.09 -6.91
C GLU A 166 -14.09 1.84 -7.30
N GLY A 167 -14.63 1.10 -6.32
CA GLY A 167 -15.34 -0.16 -6.52
C GLY A 167 -14.43 -1.35 -6.84
N SER A 168 -14.98 -2.37 -7.49
CA SER A 168 -14.23 -3.58 -7.87
C SER A 168 -13.15 -3.30 -8.92
N THR A 169 -12.03 -4.02 -8.85
CA THR A 169 -10.86 -3.86 -9.73
C THR A 169 -10.32 -5.23 -10.15
N ILE A 170 -9.15 -5.26 -10.80
CA ILE A 170 -8.45 -6.51 -11.12
C ILE A 170 -8.05 -7.28 -9.86
N ASN A 171 -7.60 -6.62 -8.79
CA ASN A 171 -7.18 -7.26 -7.53
C ASN A 171 -8.23 -7.18 -6.42
N SER A 172 -9.39 -6.59 -6.72
CA SER A 172 -10.51 -6.42 -5.79
C SER A 172 -11.79 -6.99 -6.40
N GLY A 173 -12.01 -8.31 -6.24
CA GLY A 173 -13.26 -8.99 -6.62
C GLY A 173 -13.35 -9.48 -8.07
N ASN A 174 -12.25 -9.51 -8.83
CA ASN A 174 -12.08 -10.12 -10.17
C ASN A 174 -13.02 -9.63 -11.28
N SER A 175 -13.87 -8.65 -11.01
CA SER A 175 -15.05 -8.36 -11.83
C SER A 175 -14.81 -7.31 -12.90
N LEU A 176 -13.98 -6.29 -12.64
CA LEU A 176 -13.68 -5.22 -13.60
C LEU A 176 -12.24 -5.30 -14.08
N ALA A 177 -12.05 -5.15 -15.40
CA ALA A 177 -10.73 -5.05 -16.02
C ALA A 177 -10.16 -3.62 -15.85
N LYS A 178 -10.00 -3.18 -14.60
CA LYS A 178 -9.50 -1.86 -14.20
C LYS A 178 -8.55 -1.99 -13.00
N MET A 179 -7.47 -1.21 -12.97
CA MET A 179 -6.71 -0.95 -11.74
C MET A 179 -7.22 0.34 -11.12
N SER A 180 -7.33 0.37 -9.79
CA SER A 180 -7.49 1.61 -9.02
C SER A 180 -6.21 2.44 -9.04
N GLY A 181 -6.30 3.72 -8.69
CA GLY A 181 -5.12 4.59 -8.56
C GLY A 181 -4.04 4.00 -7.63
N PRO A 182 -4.38 3.53 -6.41
CA PRO A 182 -3.42 2.89 -5.50
C PRO A 182 -2.77 1.61 -6.07
N GLU A 183 -3.53 0.74 -6.74
CA GLU A 183 -2.97 -0.44 -7.39
C GLU A 183 -1.98 -0.04 -8.49
N ALA A 184 -2.35 0.89 -9.38
CA ALA A 184 -1.46 1.38 -10.43
C ALA A 184 -0.17 2.00 -9.85
N ALA A 185 -0.26 2.71 -8.71
CA ALA A 185 0.89 3.25 -7.99
C ALA A 185 1.84 2.16 -7.50
N LEU A 186 1.32 1.14 -6.83
CA LEU A 186 2.11 0.04 -6.28
C LEU A 186 2.84 -0.73 -7.38
N VAL A 187 2.15 -1.09 -8.46
CA VAL A 187 2.79 -1.75 -9.62
C VAL A 187 3.84 -0.84 -10.26
N GLY A 188 3.54 0.46 -10.41
CA GLY A 188 4.45 1.44 -10.96
C GLY A 188 5.76 1.56 -10.16
N ILE A 189 5.66 1.63 -8.83
CA ILE A 189 6.80 1.66 -7.89
C ILE A 189 7.60 0.36 -7.99
N PHE A 190 6.92 -0.79 -7.91
CA PHE A 190 7.58 -2.10 -8.00
C PHE A 190 8.37 -2.24 -9.31
N ARG A 191 7.72 -1.92 -10.43
CA ARG A 191 8.34 -1.96 -11.77
C ARG A 191 9.56 -1.03 -11.85
N ALA A 192 9.46 0.19 -11.32
CA ALA A 192 10.57 1.14 -11.31
C ALA A 192 11.78 0.61 -10.50
N GLY A 193 11.53 -0.02 -9.36
CA GLY A 193 12.56 -0.68 -8.56
C GLY A 193 13.24 -1.88 -9.24
N LYS A 194 12.64 -2.41 -10.31
CA LYS A 194 13.16 -3.53 -11.12
C LYS A 194 13.47 -3.12 -12.57
N ASN A 195 13.66 -1.83 -12.84
CA ASN A 195 13.74 -1.30 -14.20
C ASN A 195 14.86 -1.95 -15.05
N SER A 196 16.00 -2.31 -14.45
CA SER A 196 17.10 -3.00 -15.14
C SER A 196 16.78 -4.43 -15.56
N SER A 197 15.74 -5.04 -14.98
CA SER A 197 15.32 -6.40 -15.31
C SER A 197 14.45 -6.49 -16.56
N PHE A 198 13.91 -5.37 -17.06
CA PHE A 198 12.93 -5.38 -18.15
C PHE A 198 13.45 -4.70 -19.40
N THR A 199 13.18 -5.29 -20.56
CA THR A 199 13.48 -4.65 -21.85
C THR A 199 12.45 -3.56 -22.14
N GLU A 200 12.91 -2.37 -22.48
CA GLU A 200 12.03 -1.34 -23.04
C GLU A 200 11.76 -1.64 -24.52
N ILE A 201 10.49 -1.57 -24.94
CA ILE A 201 10.06 -1.99 -26.29
C ILE A 201 9.38 -0.87 -27.09
N GLY A 202 9.60 0.39 -26.70
CA GLY A 202 9.00 1.54 -27.36
C GLY A 202 7.67 1.98 -26.75
N PRO A 203 7.09 3.07 -27.27
CA PRO A 203 5.81 3.57 -26.80
C PRO A 203 4.63 2.72 -27.28
N LEU A 204 3.43 3.05 -26.81
CA LEU A 204 2.20 2.52 -27.38
C LEU A 204 2.11 2.85 -28.88
N SER A 205 1.77 1.85 -29.69
CA SER A 205 1.64 2.03 -31.15
C SER A 205 0.44 2.89 -31.55
N LEU A 206 -0.56 2.98 -30.67
CA LEU A 206 -1.72 3.85 -30.82
C LEU A 206 -1.85 4.68 -29.55
N PRO A 207 -1.82 6.02 -29.64
CA PRO A 207 -2.02 6.87 -28.48
C PRO A 207 -3.40 6.64 -27.88
N ILE A 208 -3.46 6.52 -26.55
CA ILE A 208 -4.72 6.41 -25.81
C ILE A 208 -4.94 7.66 -24.96
N PRO A 209 -6.19 8.12 -24.73
CA PRO A 209 -6.45 9.25 -23.83
C PRO A 209 -5.83 9.01 -22.44
N PRO A 210 -5.52 10.09 -21.69
CA PRO A 210 -5.01 9.96 -20.34
C PRO A 210 -6.03 9.25 -19.42
N ASP A 211 -5.60 8.85 -18.24
CA ASP A 211 -6.44 8.31 -17.18
C ASP A 211 -6.50 9.30 -16.02
N ALA A 212 -7.72 9.76 -15.72
CA ALA A 212 -8.00 10.61 -14.58
C ALA A 212 -8.48 9.72 -13.42
N ALA A 213 -7.66 9.57 -12.40
CA ALA A 213 -7.94 8.73 -11.25
C ALA A 213 -8.94 9.41 -10.31
N THR A 214 -9.58 8.62 -9.45
CA THR A 214 -10.47 9.21 -8.43
C THR A 214 -9.63 9.81 -7.30
N ASP A 215 -10.02 11.00 -6.86
CA ASP A 215 -9.41 11.72 -5.75
C ASP A 215 -10.32 11.77 -4.53
N SER A 216 -9.72 11.84 -3.36
CA SER A 216 -10.42 12.11 -2.09
C SER A 216 -9.65 13.11 -1.24
N TYR A 217 -10.34 14.11 -0.72
CA TYR A 217 -9.77 15.15 0.11
C TYR A 217 -10.62 15.39 1.36
N LEU A 218 -9.95 15.44 2.51
CA LEU A 218 -10.52 15.99 3.74
C LEU A 218 -10.22 17.50 3.79
N VAL A 219 -11.26 18.31 3.92
CA VAL A 219 -11.14 19.77 4.00
C VAL A 219 -11.60 20.21 5.40
N PRO A 220 -10.75 20.81 6.23
CA PRO A 220 -11.18 21.36 7.50
C PRO A 220 -12.23 22.44 7.30
N VAL A 221 -13.30 22.40 8.09
CA VAL A 221 -14.34 23.45 8.07
C VAL A 221 -13.72 24.85 8.29
N SER A 222 -12.69 24.96 9.14
CA SER A 222 -12.03 26.24 9.45
C SER A 222 -11.26 26.91 8.30
N LEU A 223 -11.12 26.27 7.13
CA LEU A 223 -10.37 26.86 6.01
C LEU A 223 -11.26 27.66 5.06
N PRO A 224 -10.82 28.87 4.65
CA PRO A 224 -11.54 29.64 3.63
C PRO A 224 -11.36 29.10 2.21
N SER A 225 -10.26 28.41 1.94
CA SER A 225 -9.99 27.78 0.65
C SER A 225 -8.92 26.70 0.79
N MET A 226 -8.95 25.70 -0.10
CA MET A 226 -7.91 24.68 -0.19
C MET A 226 -7.61 24.38 -1.66
N ASP A 227 -6.32 24.15 -1.98
CA ASP A 227 -5.87 23.70 -3.29
C ASP A 227 -5.73 22.18 -3.32
N LEU A 228 -6.47 21.55 -4.23
CA LEU A 228 -6.53 20.11 -4.41
C LEU A 228 -5.69 19.74 -5.64
N ASP A 229 -4.66 18.93 -5.43
CA ASP A 229 -3.72 18.48 -6.46
C ASP A 229 -4.18 17.16 -7.07
N VAL A 230 -5.16 17.25 -7.97
CA VAL A 230 -5.78 16.07 -8.59
C VAL A 230 -4.88 15.37 -9.60
N LEU A 231 -3.90 16.08 -10.17
CA LEU A 231 -2.99 15.48 -11.16
C LEU A 231 -1.97 14.52 -10.52
N ALA A 232 -1.89 14.45 -9.20
CA ALA A 232 -0.87 13.68 -8.49
C ALA A 232 -0.95 12.17 -8.77
N ASN A 233 -2.17 11.62 -8.83
CA ASN A 233 -2.45 10.21 -9.13
C ASN A 233 -2.90 9.97 -10.57
N ASP A 234 -3.17 11.02 -11.34
CA ASP A 234 -3.45 10.90 -12.78
C ASP A 234 -2.25 10.39 -13.59
N HIS A 235 -2.56 9.84 -14.77
CA HIS A 235 -1.56 9.21 -15.61
C HIS A 235 -1.82 9.36 -17.12
N ASP A 236 -0.77 9.66 -17.90
CA ASP A 236 -0.76 9.53 -19.36
C ASP A 236 0.13 8.35 -19.79
N ALA A 237 -0.49 7.28 -20.28
CA ALA A 237 0.20 6.06 -20.74
C ALA A 237 1.18 6.29 -21.90
N ASN A 238 1.02 7.40 -22.62
CA ASN A 238 1.89 7.81 -23.71
C ASN A 238 3.09 8.64 -23.23
N GLY A 239 3.18 8.92 -21.92
CA GLY A 239 4.26 9.71 -21.31
C GLY A 239 4.12 11.22 -21.52
N GLY A 240 2.96 11.68 -21.98
CA GLY A 240 2.65 13.09 -22.13
C GLY A 240 2.50 13.81 -20.78
N SER A 241 2.74 15.12 -20.80
CA SER A 241 2.39 15.98 -19.66
C SER A 241 0.87 16.13 -19.57
N LEU A 242 0.36 16.18 -18.34
CA LEU A 242 -1.06 16.42 -18.07
C LEU A 242 -1.32 17.88 -17.68
N THR A 243 -2.46 18.41 -18.13
CA THR A 243 -2.97 19.72 -17.71
C THR A 243 -4.40 19.61 -17.20
N LEU A 244 -4.71 20.35 -16.14
CA LEU A 244 -6.07 20.49 -15.62
C LEU A 244 -6.81 21.60 -16.38
N ASN A 245 -7.87 21.25 -17.10
CA ASN A 245 -8.58 22.18 -17.99
C ASN A 245 -9.77 22.86 -17.31
N SER A 246 -10.61 22.06 -16.63
CA SER A 246 -11.86 22.55 -16.06
C SER A 246 -12.27 21.73 -14.84
N VAL A 247 -13.05 22.35 -13.96
CA VAL A 247 -13.69 21.72 -12.81
C VAL A 247 -15.09 22.27 -12.64
N ASN A 248 -16.02 21.40 -12.23
CA ASN A 248 -17.35 21.79 -11.83
C ASN A 248 -17.82 20.93 -10.66
N THR A 249 -18.61 21.52 -9.77
CA THR A 249 -19.35 20.76 -8.76
C THR A 249 -20.48 19.99 -9.47
N VAL A 250 -20.62 18.70 -9.17
CA VAL A 250 -21.66 17.85 -9.79
C VAL A 250 -22.73 17.41 -8.80
N SER A 251 -22.40 17.29 -7.51
CA SER A 251 -23.36 16.97 -6.45
C SER A 251 -22.81 17.30 -5.06
N GLY A 252 -23.68 17.40 -4.06
CA GLY A 252 -23.31 17.61 -2.66
C GLY A 252 -24.23 18.60 -1.95
N SER A 253 -24.18 18.62 -0.63
CA SER A 253 -25.06 19.45 0.21
C SER A 253 -24.43 20.75 0.69
N LEU A 254 -23.12 20.92 0.48
CA LEU A 254 -22.34 22.00 1.08
C LEU A 254 -22.24 23.26 0.22
N GLY A 255 -22.63 23.20 -1.06
CA GLY A 255 -22.41 24.30 -2.01
C GLY A 255 -20.92 24.62 -2.18
N GLY A 256 -20.58 25.89 -2.35
CA GLY A 256 -19.20 26.37 -2.49
C GLY A 256 -18.79 26.62 -3.94
N THR A 257 -17.61 27.20 -4.14
CA THR A 257 -17.08 27.50 -5.47
C THR A 257 -15.82 26.70 -5.76
N VAL A 258 -15.63 26.41 -7.05
CA VAL A 258 -14.46 25.70 -7.57
C VAL A 258 -13.89 26.46 -8.76
N SER A 259 -12.57 26.52 -8.84
CA SER A 259 -11.85 27.12 -9.97
C SER A 259 -10.53 26.41 -10.20
N VAL A 260 -10.00 26.49 -11.41
CA VAL A 260 -8.64 26.02 -11.70
C VAL A 260 -7.68 27.18 -11.44
N VAL A 261 -6.73 27.00 -10.52
CA VAL A 261 -5.69 27.98 -10.23
C VAL A 261 -4.34 27.26 -10.12
N ASN A 262 -3.35 27.72 -10.88
CA ASN A 262 -1.99 27.14 -10.91
C ASN A 262 -1.97 25.61 -11.13
N GLY A 263 -2.85 25.11 -12.01
CA GLY A 263 -2.94 23.67 -12.32
C GLY A 263 -3.60 22.81 -11.23
N LYS A 264 -4.14 23.43 -10.17
CA LYS A 264 -4.86 22.76 -9.07
C LYS A 264 -6.33 23.20 -9.04
N ILE A 265 -7.17 22.39 -8.42
CA ILE A 265 -8.54 22.80 -8.11
C ILE A 265 -8.51 23.62 -6.83
N ARG A 266 -8.87 24.90 -6.91
CA ARG A 266 -9.17 25.70 -5.72
C ARG A 266 -10.61 25.46 -5.31
N TYR A 267 -10.80 24.85 -4.15
CA TYR A 267 -12.10 24.66 -3.51
C TYR A 267 -12.32 25.71 -2.43
N GLN A 268 -13.47 26.39 -2.46
CA GLN A 268 -13.89 27.35 -1.44
C GLN A 268 -15.23 26.91 -0.83
N PRO A 269 -15.22 26.47 0.44
CA PRO A 269 -16.43 26.21 1.21
C PRO A 269 -17.43 27.38 1.16
N GLN A 270 -18.73 27.09 1.00
CA GLN A 270 -19.76 28.13 1.21
C GLN A 270 -19.87 28.52 2.69
N ASN A 271 -19.69 27.55 3.59
CA ASN A 271 -19.70 27.73 5.04
C ASN A 271 -18.49 27.03 5.66
N GLN A 272 -17.85 27.69 6.63
CA GLN A 272 -16.64 27.24 7.32
C GLN A 272 -16.93 26.58 8.69
N LEU A 273 -18.19 26.19 8.93
CA LEU A 273 -18.63 25.59 10.19
C LEU A 273 -19.38 24.26 9.99
N THR A 274 -19.74 23.90 8.76
CA THR A 274 -20.61 22.76 8.46
C THR A 274 -19.78 21.60 7.92
N THR A 275 -20.00 20.40 8.46
CA THR A 275 -19.45 19.16 7.91
C THR A 275 -20.35 18.60 6.82
N GLY A 276 -19.79 17.83 5.90
CA GLY A 276 -20.55 17.22 4.81
C GLY A 276 -19.67 16.82 3.64
N PHE A 277 -20.25 16.58 2.46
CA PHE A 277 -19.48 16.23 1.28
C PHE A 277 -19.95 16.97 0.01
N ASN A 278 -19.01 17.13 -0.91
CA ASN A 278 -19.21 17.51 -2.30
C ASN A 278 -18.51 16.52 -3.22
N VAL A 279 -19.05 16.35 -4.42
CA VAL A 279 -18.40 15.63 -5.52
C VAL A 279 -18.12 16.63 -6.62
N LEU A 280 -16.87 16.71 -7.02
CA LEU A 280 -16.39 17.54 -8.12
C LEU A 280 -16.09 16.64 -9.30
N GLN A 281 -16.37 17.11 -10.52
CA GLN A 281 -15.86 16.52 -11.74
C GLN A 281 -14.82 17.46 -12.34
N TYR A 282 -13.69 16.92 -12.75
CA TYR A 282 -12.67 17.67 -13.45
C TYR A 282 -12.34 17.03 -14.79
N GLN A 283 -11.73 17.80 -15.68
CA GLN A 283 -11.24 17.34 -16.96
C GLN A 283 -9.74 17.63 -17.09
N ILE A 284 -8.99 16.62 -17.48
CA ILE A 284 -7.57 16.72 -17.83
C ILE A 284 -7.39 16.63 -19.34
N ALA A 285 -6.34 17.26 -19.84
CA ALA A 285 -5.84 17.04 -21.18
C ALA A 285 -4.43 16.47 -21.13
N GLY A 286 -4.18 15.51 -22.02
CA GLY A 286 -2.87 15.03 -22.40
C GLY A 286 -2.67 15.24 -23.90
N THR A 287 -1.52 14.79 -24.40
CA THR A 287 -1.18 14.93 -25.83
C THR A 287 -2.09 14.12 -26.76
N SER A 288 -2.73 13.08 -26.23
CA SER A 288 -3.56 12.11 -26.95
C SER A 288 -5.07 12.30 -26.78
N GLY A 289 -5.50 13.31 -26.02
CA GLY A 289 -6.92 13.60 -25.78
C GLY A 289 -7.22 14.08 -24.36
N THR A 290 -8.45 13.91 -23.92
CA THR A 290 -8.91 14.35 -22.60
C THR A 290 -9.56 13.22 -21.81
N ALA A 291 -9.50 13.30 -20.49
CA ALA A 291 -10.22 12.40 -19.58
C ALA A 291 -10.94 13.18 -18.49
N ARG A 292 -11.92 12.54 -17.84
CA ARG A 292 -12.66 13.11 -16.72
C ARG A 292 -12.43 12.30 -15.46
N GLY A 293 -12.11 12.98 -14.37
CA GLY A 293 -11.95 12.41 -13.04
C GLY A 293 -12.96 12.97 -12.07
N PHE A 294 -13.00 12.39 -10.87
CA PHE A 294 -13.89 12.81 -9.79
C PHE A 294 -13.09 13.06 -8.52
N VAL A 295 -13.47 14.11 -7.78
CA VAL A 295 -12.94 14.40 -6.45
C VAL A 295 -14.06 14.31 -5.44
N PHE A 296 -13.88 13.48 -4.41
CA PHE A 296 -14.72 13.46 -3.23
C PHE A 296 -14.12 14.40 -2.18
N VAL A 297 -14.82 15.50 -1.91
CA VAL A 297 -14.41 16.51 -0.94
C VAL A 297 -15.29 16.36 0.29
N THR A 298 -14.71 15.94 1.40
CA THR A 298 -15.42 15.83 2.67
C THR A 298 -14.98 16.96 3.59
N GLN A 299 -15.90 17.86 3.92
CA GLN A 299 -15.66 18.87 4.95
C GLN A 299 -15.80 18.25 6.34
N VAL A 300 -14.75 18.40 7.13
CA VAL A 300 -14.64 17.78 8.44
C VAL A 300 -14.23 18.81 9.48
N ASN A 301 -14.78 18.67 10.69
CA ASN A 301 -14.30 19.42 11.83
C ASN A 301 -13.24 18.56 12.54
N PHE A 302 -11.97 18.82 12.24
CA PHE A 302 -10.89 18.12 12.93
C PHE A 302 -10.80 18.56 14.39
N GLY A 303 -10.69 17.58 15.28
CA GLY A 303 -10.22 17.86 16.63
C GLY A 303 -8.85 18.55 16.59
N ARG A 304 -8.52 19.27 17.64
CA ARG A 304 -7.19 19.91 17.81
C ARG A 304 -6.33 19.20 18.84
N SER A 305 -6.86 18.16 19.47
CA SER A 305 -6.16 17.34 20.46
C SER A 305 -6.68 15.91 20.47
N TYR A 306 -5.85 15.00 21.00
CA TYR A 306 -6.20 13.62 21.25
C TYR A 306 -5.56 13.15 22.57
N GLN A 307 -6.33 12.46 23.39
CA GLN A 307 -5.89 11.94 24.68
C GLN A 307 -6.34 10.49 24.86
N GLN A 308 -5.42 9.61 25.26
CA GLN A 308 -5.72 8.22 25.61
C GLN A 308 -4.72 7.67 26.64
N ASN A 309 -5.24 7.11 27.74
CA ASN A 309 -4.46 6.47 28.82
C ASN A 309 -4.83 4.99 29.03
N PHE A 310 -5.68 4.43 28.17
CA PHE A 310 -6.08 3.02 28.06
C PHE A 310 -6.70 2.35 29.32
N ASN A 311 -6.74 3.02 30.47
CA ASN A 311 -7.19 2.51 31.77
C ASN A 311 -8.65 2.03 31.79
N ALA A 312 -9.48 2.55 30.89
CA ALA A 312 -10.89 2.18 30.79
C ALA A 312 -11.14 0.88 30.01
N PHE A 313 -10.12 0.30 29.38
CA PHE A 313 -10.26 -0.83 28.47
C PHE A 313 -9.67 -2.11 29.06
N ALA A 314 -10.37 -3.23 28.84
CA ALA A 314 -9.89 -4.54 29.26
C ALA A 314 -8.78 -5.06 28.33
N ASN A 315 -8.00 -6.04 28.81
CA ASN A 315 -7.01 -6.73 27.99
C ASN A 315 -7.66 -7.35 26.74
N GLY A 316 -7.01 -7.19 25.58
CA GLY A 316 -7.47 -7.70 24.29
C GLY A 316 -8.39 -6.77 23.51
N VAL A 317 -8.75 -5.59 24.03
CA VAL A 317 -9.50 -4.59 23.27
C VAL A 317 -8.68 -4.12 22.07
N THR A 318 -9.30 -4.11 20.89
CA THR A 318 -8.68 -3.74 19.60
C THR A 318 -9.39 -2.57 18.89
N ASP A 319 -10.53 -2.14 19.41
CA ASP A 319 -11.28 -0.97 18.96
C ASP A 319 -11.69 -0.15 20.18
N LEU A 320 -11.22 1.09 20.25
CA LEU A 320 -11.47 2.00 21.37
C LEU A 320 -12.77 2.81 21.20
N GLY A 321 -13.38 2.79 20.01
CA GLY A 321 -14.57 3.59 19.70
C GLY A 321 -14.33 5.10 19.63
N ASP A 322 -13.08 5.55 19.68
CA ASP A 322 -12.68 6.97 19.69
C ASP A 322 -12.19 7.46 18.31
N GLY A 323 -12.26 6.61 17.28
CA GLY A 323 -11.79 6.89 15.92
C GLY A 323 -10.29 6.63 15.71
N SER A 324 -9.56 6.18 16.74
CA SER A 324 -8.24 5.60 16.57
C SER A 324 -8.32 4.26 15.83
N VAL A 325 -7.21 3.84 15.24
CA VAL A 325 -7.15 2.58 14.47
C VAL A 325 -5.95 1.77 14.89
N MET A 326 -6.20 0.56 15.38
CA MET A 326 -5.19 -0.47 15.60
C MET A 326 -5.02 -1.31 14.32
N THR A 327 -3.79 -1.44 13.83
CA THR A 327 -3.44 -2.16 12.59
C THR A 327 -2.42 -3.26 12.87
N GLN A 328 -2.56 -4.38 12.17
CA GLN A 328 -1.65 -5.53 12.26
C GLN A 328 -1.67 -6.30 10.94
N ILE A 329 -0.75 -7.26 10.77
CA ILE A 329 -0.74 -8.14 9.60
C ILE A 329 -1.59 -9.39 9.91
N ASN A 330 -2.53 -9.68 9.01
CA ASN A 330 -3.67 -10.60 9.15
C ASN A 330 -3.39 -12.05 9.62
N SER A 331 -2.13 -12.44 9.80
CA SER A 331 -1.74 -13.79 10.23
C SER A 331 -1.18 -13.88 11.65
N GLN A 332 -0.91 -12.77 12.35
CA GLN A 332 -0.38 -12.80 13.73
C GLN A 332 -0.92 -11.62 14.55
N PRO A 333 -1.76 -11.85 15.58
CA PRO A 333 -2.27 -10.77 16.42
C PRO A 333 -1.12 -10.14 17.21
N SER A 334 -1.04 -8.80 17.22
CA SER A 334 0.06 -8.08 17.86
C SER A 334 -0.35 -6.81 18.59
N VAL A 335 -1.45 -6.16 18.20
CA VAL A 335 -1.85 -4.87 18.78
C VAL A 335 -3.15 -5.01 19.56
N SER A 336 -3.14 -4.60 20.83
CA SER A 336 -4.33 -4.54 21.68
C SER A 336 -4.03 -3.79 22.96
N VAL A 337 -5.06 -3.41 23.72
CA VAL A 337 -4.86 -2.99 25.11
C VAL A 337 -4.38 -4.19 25.92
N GLN A 338 -3.30 -4.03 26.68
CA GLN A 338 -2.78 -5.00 27.64
C GLN A 338 -2.23 -4.25 28.86
N ASP A 339 -2.56 -4.73 30.05
CA ASP A 339 -2.05 -4.18 31.31
C ASP A 339 -2.34 -2.67 31.47
N SER A 340 -3.53 -2.24 31.01
CA SER A 340 -3.96 -0.83 30.97
C SER A 340 -3.10 0.09 30.09
N ALA A 341 -2.35 -0.46 29.14
CA ALA A 341 -1.58 0.28 28.15
C ALA A 341 -1.85 -0.28 26.74
N LEU A 342 -1.49 0.46 25.70
CA LEU A 342 -1.47 -0.05 24.33
C LEU A 342 -0.24 -0.93 24.12
N GLU A 343 -0.42 -2.22 23.89
CA GLU A 343 0.63 -3.07 23.36
C GLU A 343 0.68 -2.95 21.84
N LEU A 344 1.77 -2.42 21.29
CA LEU A 344 2.00 -2.36 19.84
C LEU A 344 2.46 -3.71 19.30
N VAL A 345 3.35 -4.39 20.02
CA VAL A 345 3.81 -5.74 19.72
C VAL A 345 4.12 -6.50 21.03
N PRO A 346 3.77 -7.80 21.12
CA PRO A 346 4.15 -8.64 22.26
C PRO A 346 5.62 -9.08 22.15
N ASP A 347 6.20 -9.59 23.25
CA ASP A 347 7.55 -10.20 23.26
C ASP A 347 7.59 -11.55 22.51
N GLN A 348 7.41 -11.47 21.19
CA GLN A 348 7.36 -12.59 20.27
C GLN A 348 8.02 -12.17 18.95
N THR A 349 8.49 -13.16 18.19
CA THR A 349 9.06 -12.94 16.85
C THR A 349 7.96 -12.76 15.81
N ASN A 350 8.30 -12.11 14.69
CA ASN A 350 7.44 -11.90 13.54
C ASN A 350 6.10 -11.25 13.90
N ARG A 351 6.15 -10.14 14.63
CA ARG A 351 4.99 -9.32 15.03
C ARG A 351 5.12 -7.94 14.42
N VAL A 352 4.00 -7.37 13.96
CA VAL A 352 3.97 -6.01 13.42
C VAL A 352 2.65 -5.37 13.81
N GLY A 353 2.71 -4.26 14.55
CA GLY A 353 1.53 -3.53 14.99
C GLY A 353 1.68 -2.03 14.78
N GLY A 354 0.54 -1.37 14.63
CA GLY A 354 0.46 0.07 14.50
C GLY A 354 -0.78 0.62 15.17
N PHE A 355 -0.68 1.86 15.62
CA PHE A 355 -1.77 2.61 16.23
C PHE A 355 -1.81 4.01 15.63
N SER A 356 -2.87 4.32 14.91
CA SER A 356 -3.10 5.67 14.39
C SER A 356 -4.09 6.41 15.27
N VAL A 357 -3.78 7.66 15.59
CA VAL A 357 -4.74 8.54 16.26
C VAL A 357 -5.81 9.02 15.27
N PRO A 358 -7.01 9.44 15.74
CA PRO A 358 -8.00 10.10 14.88
C PRO A 358 -7.38 11.28 14.15
N MET A 359 -7.91 11.62 12.97
CA MET A 359 -7.43 12.81 12.27
C MET A 359 -7.72 14.07 13.08
N ILE A 360 -6.65 14.75 13.46
CA ILE A 360 -6.64 16.01 14.18
C ILE A 360 -5.75 17.01 13.44
N GLY A 361 -6.09 18.30 13.51
CA GLY A 361 -5.43 19.33 12.69
C GLY A 361 -4.05 19.73 13.26
N LEU A 362 -3.00 19.04 12.82
CA LEU A 362 -1.59 19.23 13.25
C LEU A 362 -0.70 19.88 12.19
N GLU A 363 -1.26 20.27 11.05
CA GLU A 363 -0.54 20.80 9.88
C GLU A 363 0.30 22.05 10.15
N PHE A 364 -0.06 22.84 11.17
CA PHE A 364 0.66 24.05 11.55
C PHE A 364 1.68 23.81 12.67
N GLY A 365 1.76 22.59 13.18
CA GLY A 365 2.60 22.23 14.31
C GLY A 365 1.82 21.53 15.42
N PHE A 366 2.55 20.79 16.24
CA PHE A 366 2.00 20.02 17.34
C PHE A 366 3.00 19.85 18.48
N ARG A 367 2.44 19.46 19.63
CA ARG A 367 3.15 18.81 20.72
C ARG A 367 2.48 17.47 20.99
N ALA A 368 3.28 16.44 21.19
CA ALA A 368 2.85 15.10 21.55
C ALA A 368 3.65 14.64 22.77
N LYS A 369 2.94 14.23 23.82
CA LYS A 369 3.48 13.54 24.99
C LYS A 369 2.95 12.13 25.01
N PHE A 370 3.77 11.19 25.45
CA PHE A 370 3.37 9.81 25.69
C PHE A 370 4.42 9.13 26.57
N ARG A 371 4.00 8.08 27.23
CA ARG A 371 4.89 7.15 27.92
C ARG A 371 5.09 5.92 27.08
N TRP A 372 6.28 5.35 27.15
CA TRP A 372 6.59 4.11 26.47
C TRP A 372 7.42 3.19 27.35
N ARG A 373 7.28 1.88 27.12
CA ARG A 373 8.07 0.84 27.78
C ARG A 373 8.39 -0.24 26.78
N ALA A 374 9.68 -0.52 26.59
CA ALA A 374 10.15 -1.62 25.77
C ALA A 374 10.91 -2.63 26.62
N SER A 375 10.66 -3.92 26.41
CA SER A 375 11.30 -5.00 27.16
C SER A 375 11.54 -6.20 26.25
N SER A 376 12.61 -6.96 26.47
CA SER A 376 12.84 -8.23 25.78
C SER A 376 13.36 -9.26 26.76
N ALA A 377 12.89 -10.50 26.66
CA ALA A 377 13.51 -11.63 27.36
C ALA A 377 14.89 -12.02 26.79
N GLY A 378 15.26 -11.50 25.61
CA GLY A 378 16.51 -11.81 24.91
C GLY A 378 17.18 -10.57 24.32
N THR A 379 17.77 -10.72 23.13
CA THR A 379 18.27 -9.56 22.36
C THR A 379 17.09 -8.76 21.82
N PRO A 380 16.97 -7.47 22.15
CA PRO A 380 15.88 -6.62 21.66
C PRO A 380 15.82 -6.55 20.13
N ALA A 381 14.60 -6.42 19.61
CA ALA A 381 14.32 -6.21 18.19
C ALA A 381 14.40 -4.71 17.81
N ASP A 382 13.58 -4.25 16.87
CA ASP A 382 13.66 -2.91 16.26
C ASP A 382 12.90 -1.82 17.06
N ALA A 383 12.29 -2.17 18.20
CA ALA A 383 11.42 -1.32 19.01
C ALA A 383 10.31 -0.62 18.21
N PHE A 384 10.20 0.71 18.23
CA PHE A 384 9.05 1.43 17.65
C PHE A 384 9.43 2.78 17.05
N ALA A 385 8.49 3.34 16.29
CA ALA A 385 8.59 4.65 15.68
C ALA A 385 7.34 5.50 15.96
N PHE A 386 7.56 6.80 16.11
CA PHE A 386 6.53 7.85 16.09
C PHE A 386 6.54 8.52 14.73
N ASN A 387 5.36 8.68 14.11
CA ASN A 387 5.22 9.12 12.74
C ASN A 387 4.23 10.27 12.63
N PHE A 388 4.55 11.30 11.83
CA PHE A 388 3.61 12.33 11.38
C PHE A 388 3.76 12.59 9.88
N GLY A 389 2.69 12.44 9.10
CA GLY A 389 2.78 12.43 7.64
C GLY A 389 1.63 11.71 6.94
N GLN A 390 1.82 11.40 5.67
CA GLN A 390 0.79 10.81 4.82
C GLN A 390 0.44 9.40 5.31
N ARG A 391 -0.80 9.20 5.75
CA ARG A 391 -1.29 7.86 6.12
C ARG A 391 -1.32 6.95 4.89
N VAL A 392 -0.87 5.70 5.04
CA VAL A 392 -1.11 4.68 4.02
C VAL A 392 -2.54 4.16 4.21
N ALA A 393 -3.32 4.13 3.13
CA ALA A 393 -4.76 3.88 3.15
C ALA A 393 -5.17 2.42 3.46
N SER A 394 -4.26 1.56 3.93
CA SER A 394 -4.56 0.14 4.13
C SER A 394 -4.59 -0.23 5.61
N ALA A 395 -5.77 -0.63 6.10
CA ALA A 395 -5.96 -1.26 7.40
C ALA A 395 -5.18 -2.60 7.56
N SER A 396 -4.53 -3.09 6.50
CA SER A 396 -3.91 -4.41 6.43
C SER A 396 -2.37 -4.39 6.50
N LYS A 397 -1.74 -3.20 6.52
CA LYS A 397 -0.28 -3.07 6.59
C LYS A 397 0.12 -1.93 7.54
N PRO A 398 0.74 -2.23 8.70
CA PRO A 398 1.31 -1.19 9.56
C PRO A 398 2.43 -0.45 8.83
N ASP A 399 2.51 0.87 9.04
CA ASP A 399 3.49 1.80 8.45
C ASP A 399 4.90 1.59 9.03
N TYR A 400 5.50 0.44 8.72
CA TYR A 400 6.82 0.08 9.19
C TYR A 400 7.92 0.91 8.48
N HIS A 401 8.82 1.52 9.27
CA HIS A 401 9.75 2.63 8.92
C HIS A 401 9.10 4.00 8.72
N GLY A 402 7.85 4.14 9.15
CA GLY A 402 7.15 5.41 9.12
C GLY A 402 6.62 5.81 7.75
N PHE A 403 5.98 6.97 7.72
CA PHE A 403 5.33 7.44 6.50
C PHE A 403 6.39 7.73 5.43
N MET A 404 6.23 7.14 4.24
CA MET A 404 7.09 7.42 3.07
C MET A 404 7.15 8.92 2.73
N ARG A 405 6.15 9.69 3.17
CA ARG A 405 6.14 11.16 3.19
C ARG A 405 5.76 11.63 4.60
N GLY A 406 6.69 12.22 5.33
CA GLY A 406 6.48 12.56 6.74
C GLY A 406 7.75 12.85 7.52
N VAL A 407 7.58 13.05 8.82
CA VAL A 407 8.64 13.03 9.83
C VAL A 407 8.47 11.78 10.69
N THR A 408 9.57 11.08 10.94
CA THR A 408 9.59 9.84 11.73
C THR A 408 10.71 9.90 12.75
N VAL A 409 10.38 9.63 14.01
CA VAL A 409 11.34 9.45 15.09
C VAL A 409 11.37 7.96 15.44
N GLU A 410 12.46 7.29 15.11
CA GLU A 410 12.70 5.89 15.50
C GLU A 410 13.33 5.85 16.89
N PHE A 411 12.79 4.97 17.74
CA PHE A 411 13.32 4.57 19.04
C PHE A 411 13.96 3.20 18.84
N ASN A 412 15.16 3.15 18.28
CA ASN A 412 15.78 1.91 17.81
C ASN A 412 16.49 1.16 18.93
N THR A 413 16.31 -0.16 19.01
CA THR A 413 17.03 -1.04 19.96
C THR A 413 17.96 -2.04 19.29
N PHE A 414 17.98 -2.14 17.96
CA PHE A 414 18.76 -3.13 17.23
C PHE A 414 19.85 -2.51 16.35
N ALA A 415 21.03 -3.14 16.31
CA ALA A 415 22.24 -2.76 15.56
C ALA A 415 22.87 -1.38 15.87
N SER A 416 22.08 -0.34 16.10
CA SER A 416 22.52 1.00 16.50
C SER A 416 21.52 1.62 17.48
N PRO A 417 21.49 1.14 18.75
CA PRO A 417 20.51 1.57 19.73
C PRO A 417 20.56 3.08 19.96
N GLY A 418 19.39 3.73 19.89
CA GLY A 418 19.28 5.18 20.01
C GLY A 418 18.05 5.76 19.33
N TYR A 419 18.05 7.08 19.21
CA TYR A 419 17.00 7.85 18.56
C TYR A 419 17.49 8.36 17.22
N GLN A 420 16.69 8.19 16.17
CA GLN A 420 17.00 8.67 14.82
C GLN A 420 15.81 9.42 14.22
N LEU A 421 16.07 10.58 13.64
CA LEU A 421 15.06 11.33 12.87
C LEU A 421 15.19 11.02 11.37
N PHE A 422 14.04 10.83 10.73
CA PHE A 422 13.88 10.68 9.29
C PHE A 422 12.92 11.73 8.74
N VAL A 423 13.16 12.14 7.50
CA VAL A 423 12.25 12.97 6.69
C VAL A 423 12.02 12.24 5.37
N ASN A 424 10.75 11.94 5.07
CA ASN A 424 10.33 11.19 3.88
C ASN A 424 11.13 9.87 3.71
N GLY A 425 11.30 9.13 4.80
CA GLY A 425 12.05 7.86 4.83
C GLY A 425 13.58 8.00 4.75
N VAL A 426 14.13 9.22 4.69
CA VAL A 426 15.58 9.46 4.63
C VAL A 426 16.07 9.95 5.99
N ALA A 427 17.10 9.29 6.53
CA ALA A 427 17.72 9.68 7.80
C ALA A 427 18.28 11.11 7.69
N VAL A 428 17.93 11.97 8.65
CA VAL A 428 18.43 13.34 8.71
C VAL A 428 19.91 13.30 9.17
N PRO A 429 20.86 13.84 8.38
CA PRO A 429 22.26 13.85 8.76
C PRO A 429 22.50 14.51 10.12
N GLY A 430 23.23 13.82 11.01
CA GLY A 430 23.55 14.30 12.35
C GLY A 430 22.39 14.22 13.36
N ALA A 431 21.21 13.75 12.97
CA ALA A 431 20.06 13.58 13.85
C ALA A 431 19.99 12.14 14.42
N PHE A 432 21.12 11.66 14.95
CA PHE A 432 21.26 10.39 15.65
C PHE A 432 21.77 10.65 17.07
N VAL A 433 21.14 10.06 18.07
CA VAL A 433 21.63 10.07 19.45
C VAL A 433 21.60 8.66 20.00
N SER A 434 22.78 8.10 20.29
CA SER A 434 22.89 6.74 20.84
C SER A 434 22.28 6.63 22.24
N SER A 435 21.55 5.55 22.50
CA SER A 435 21.03 5.20 23.82
C SER A 435 20.88 3.69 23.95
N ASN A 436 21.38 3.14 25.06
CA ASN A 436 21.20 1.72 25.40
C ASN A 436 20.04 1.49 26.38
N SER A 437 19.42 2.56 26.88
CA SER A 437 18.33 2.53 27.87
C SER A 437 16.97 2.65 27.17
N ILE A 438 16.80 1.92 26.07
CA ILE A 438 15.50 1.85 25.38
C ILE A 438 14.77 0.55 25.75
N ALA A 439 15.41 -0.61 25.63
CA ALA A 439 14.77 -1.90 25.99
C ALA A 439 15.07 -2.35 27.44
N ASP A 440 15.00 -1.44 28.42
CA ASP A 440 15.36 -1.73 29.81
C ASP A 440 14.17 -2.20 30.68
N GLY A 441 12.97 -2.25 30.10
CA GLY A 441 11.77 -2.68 30.78
C GLY A 441 11.23 -1.69 31.80
N VAL A 442 11.62 -0.41 31.74
CA VAL A 442 11.07 0.68 32.55
C VAL A 442 10.21 1.61 31.69
N TRP A 443 9.31 2.36 32.33
CA TRP A 443 8.54 3.41 31.66
C TRP A 443 9.38 4.68 31.51
N HIS A 444 9.38 5.23 30.30
CA HIS A 444 10.02 6.50 29.97
C HIS A 444 8.98 7.50 29.45
N ASP A 445 9.25 8.78 29.68
CA ASP A 445 8.45 9.88 29.15
C ASP A 445 9.06 10.40 27.85
N ALA A 446 8.23 10.63 26.83
CA ALA A 446 8.64 11.30 25.60
C ALA A 446 7.81 12.56 25.36
N GLU A 447 8.46 13.64 24.93
CA GLU A 447 7.81 14.84 24.41
C GLU A 447 8.39 15.18 23.04
N ILE A 448 7.54 15.16 22.01
CA ILE A 448 7.88 15.57 20.66
C ILE A 448 7.14 16.86 20.35
N SER A 449 7.86 17.86 19.86
CA SER A 449 7.27 19.10 19.35
C SER A 449 7.73 19.33 17.92
N TRP A 450 6.80 19.62 17.03
CA TRP A 450 7.10 19.95 15.63
C TRP A 450 6.38 21.23 15.24
N GLY A 451 7.05 22.10 14.49
CA GLY A 451 6.48 23.34 13.98
C GLY A 451 7.53 24.15 13.22
N ASN A 452 7.09 24.99 12.29
CA ASN A 452 7.98 25.80 11.44
C ASN A 452 9.11 24.99 10.76
N GLY A 453 8.82 23.74 10.38
CA GLY A 453 9.78 22.84 9.73
C GLY A 453 10.93 22.38 10.63
N LYS A 454 10.72 22.34 11.95
CA LYS A 454 11.71 21.90 12.94
C LYS A 454 11.08 20.93 13.95
N LEU A 455 11.87 19.95 14.40
CA LEU A 455 11.48 18.95 15.38
C LEU A 455 12.36 19.02 16.63
N THR A 456 11.75 18.95 17.80
CA THR A 456 12.40 18.75 19.10
C THR A 456 11.88 17.45 19.71
N LEU A 457 12.79 16.64 20.26
CA LEU A 457 12.49 15.43 21.04
C LEU A 457 13.12 15.57 22.41
N LYS A 458 12.34 15.33 23.46
CA LYS A 458 12.82 15.11 24.82
C LYS A 458 12.45 13.71 25.29
N VAL A 459 13.36 13.06 26.00
CA VAL A 459 13.13 11.78 26.68
C VAL A 459 13.53 11.96 28.14
N ASP A 460 12.63 11.62 29.07
CA ASP A 460 12.82 11.81 30.52
C ASP A 460 13.32 13.22 30.89
N ASN A 461 12.72 14.23 30.26
CA ASN A 461 13.09 15.65 30.31
C ASN A 461 14.49 16.02 29.73
N ALA A 462 15.31 15.06 29.33
CA ALA A 462 16.55 15.31 28.61
C ALA A 462 16.28 15.62 27.13
N THR A 463 16.93 16.66 26.60
CA THR A 463 16.78 17.02 25.19
C THR A 463 17.63 16.09 24.32
N VAL A 464 16.98 15.36 23.42
CA VAL A 464 17.61 14.44 22.46
C VAL A 464 17.79 15.13 21.11
N PHE A 465 16.73 15.74 20.59
CA PHE A 465 16.79 16.59 19.40
C PHE A 465 16.38 18.00 19.77
N ASP A 466 17.16 18.98 19.34
CA ASP A 466 16.84 20.39 19.53
C ASP A 466 16.65 21.09 18.19
N GLN A 467 15.39 21.39 17.86
CA GLN A 467 15.02 22.21 16.71
C GLN A 467 15.66 21.74 15.38
N VAL A 468 15.76 20.41 15.21
CA VAL A 468 16.36 19.77 14.04
C VAL A 468 15.50 20.05 12.82
N SER A 469 16.13 20.49 11.73
CA SER A 469 15.40 20.83 10.49
C SER A 469 14.76 19.60 9.86
N THR A 470 13.49 19.73 9.49
CA THR A 470 12.73 18.73 8.73
C THR A 470 12.53 19.17 7.28
N THR A 471 13.56 19.79 6.69
CA THR A 471 13.52 20.28 5.30
C THR A 471 13.16 19.14 4.34
N GLY A 472 12.21 19.40 3.45
CA GLY A 472 11.71 18.42 2.49
C GLY A 472 10.34 17.83 2.86
N PHE A 473 9.88 18.01 4.10
CA PHE A 473 8.50 17.70 4.47
C PHE A 473 7.63 18.96 4.46
N THR A 474 6.52 18.90 3.73
CA THR A 474 5.45 19.91 3.77
C THR A 474 4.19 19.24 4.28
N PRO A 475 3.66 19.66 5.45
CA PRO A 475 2.48 19.05 6.02
C PRO A 475 1.23 19.36 5.19
N SER A 476 0.24 18.50 5.29
CA SER A 476 -1.09 18.67 4.73
C SER A 476 -2.16 18.29 5.76
N PHE A 477 -3.39 18.75 5.55
CA PHE A 477 -4.55 18.35 6.35
C PHE A 477 -4.93 16.87 6.23
N GLN A 478 -4.27 16.15 5.32
CA GLN A 478 -4.41 14.70 5.16
C GLN A 478 -3.31 13.92 5.88
N ASP A 479 -2.38 14.60 6.54
CA ASP A 479 -1.35 13.94 7.32
C ASP A 479 -1.90 13.58 8.70
N GLY A 480 -1.59 12.38 9.15
CA GLY A 480 -1.99 11.85 10.45
C GLY A 480 -0.78 11.55 11.32
N LEU A 481 -1.04 11.15 12.56
CA LEU A 481 -0.03 10.71 13.51
C LEU A 481 -0.24 9.24 13.84
N ALA A 482 0.85 8.48 13.91
CA ALA A 482 0.78 7.06 14.25
C ALA A 482 2.03 6.59 15.00
N PHE A 483 1.85 5.53 15.78
CA PHE A 483 2.90 4.72 16.36
C PHE A 483 2.98 3.39 15.61
N SER A 484 4.18 2.85 15.42
CA SER A 484 4.39 1.59 14.71
C SER A 484 5.54 0.80 15.32
N ALA A 485 5.43 -0.52 15.41
CA ALA A 485 6.48 -1.40 15.92
C ALA A 485 6.57 -2.71 15.13
N GLN A 486 7.78 -3.29 15.07
CA GLN A 486 8.02 -4.61 14.47
C GLN A 486 9.06 -5.40 15.24
N ASN A 487 8.77 -6.69 15.39
CA ASN A 487 9.72 -7.68 15.82
C ASN A 487 9.90 -8.68 14.68
N ARG A 488 11.09 -8.70 14.06
CA ARG A 488 11.41 -9.64 12.97
C ARG A 488 11.80 -11.00 13.56
N GLY A 489 13.03 -11.45 13.32
CA GLY A 489 13.56 -12.69 13.90
C GLY A 489 13.88 -12.62 15.40
N LEU A 490 13.74 -11.44 16.02
CA LEU A 490 13.97 -11.19 17.44
C LEU A 490 12.65 -10.87 18.15
N SER A 491 12.63 -10.91 19.48
CA SER A 491 11.43 -10.67 20.29
C SER A 491 11.58 -9.40 21.13
N GLN A 492 10.51 -8.62 21.25
CA GLN A 492 10.46 -7.44 22.11
C GLN A 492 9.01 -7.01 22.38
N ARG A 493 8.66 -6.73 23.61
CA ARG A 493 7.39 -6.08 23.93
C ARG A 493 7.54 -4.57 23.80
N VAL A 494 6.55 -3.90 23.23
CA VAL A 494 6.43 -2.43 23.23
C VAL A 494 5.04 -2.04 23.74
N LEU A 495 5.02 -1.27 24.83
CA LEU A 495 3.84 -0.63 25.38
C LEU A 495 3.91 0.89 25.20
N ILE A 496 2.77 1.51 24.88
CA ILE A 496 2.56 2.96 24.85
C ILE A 496 1.40 3.31 25.78
N ASP A 497 1.52 4.41 26.51
CA ASP A 497 0.49 4.88 27.42
C ASP A 497 0.48 6.42 27.53
N ASP A 498 -0.52 6.98 28.20
CA ASP A 498 -0.63 8.41 28.53
C ASP A 498 -0.37 9.33 27.31
N ILE A 499 -0.98 9.02 26.17
CA ILE A 499 -0.86 9.80 24.93
C ILE A 499 -1.62 11.12 25.09
N ASP A 500 -0.94 12.25 24.97
CA ASP A 500 -1.52 13.60 24.97
C ASP A 500 -0.95 14.41 23.81
N ILE A 501 -1.77 14.64 22.79
CA ILE A 501 -1.39 15.33 21.55
C ILE A 501 -2.24 16.57 21.39
N GLY A 502 -1.61 17.70 21.02
CA GLY A 502 -2.30 18.94 20.72
C GLY A 502 -1.64 19.76 19.61
N SER A 503 -2.43 20.42 18.80
CA SER A 503 -1.95 21.43 17.84
C SER A 503 -1.32 22.60 18.61
N THR A 504 -0.24 23.19 18.09
CA THR A 504 0.41 24.35 18.73
C THR A 504 -0.59 25.47 19.05
N GLY A 505 -0.71 25.84 20.32
CA GLY A 505 -1.62 26.90 20.80
C GLY A 505 -2.92 26.41 21.43
N VAL A 506 -3.21 25.10 21.40
CA VAL A 506 -4.32 24.46 22.13
C VAL A 506 -3.71 23.42 23.07
N PHE A 507 -3.68 23.70 24.37
CA PHE A 507 -3.20 22.78 25.39
C PHE A 507 -4.31 22.53 26.42
N GLN A 508 -4.60 21.27 26.70
CA GLN A 508 -5.34 20.82 27.88
C GLN A 508 -4.29 20.34 28.90
N ASN A 509 -4.50 20.59 30.19
CA ASN A 509 -3.50 20.34 31.23
C ASN A 509 -3.35 18.84 31.55
N GLY A 510 -2.77 18.04 30.64
CA GLY A 510 -2.40 16.64 30.88
C GLY A 510 -3.54 15.73 31.37
N PHE A 511 -3.19 14.51 31.78
CA PHE A 511 -4.07 13.63 32.55
C PHE A 511 -3.92 13.99 34.03
N GLU A 512 -4.98 14.49 34.67
CA GLU A 512 -5.04 14.65 36.14
C GLU A 512 -5.28 13.31 36.85
#